data_AF-A0A7X6IC03-F1
#
_entry.id   AF-A0A7X6IC03-F1
#
_cell.length_a   1.000
_cell.length_b   1.000
_cell.length_c   1.000
_cell.angle_alpha   90.00
_cell.angle_beta   90.00
_cell.angle_gamma   90.00
#
_symmetry.space_group_name_H-M   'P 1'
#
loop_
_entity.id
_entity.type
_entity.pdbx_description
1 polymer ?
#
loop_
_entity_poly.entity_id
_entity_poly.type
_entity_poly.pdbx_seq_one_letter_code
_entity_poly.pdbx_strand_id
1 'polypeptide(L)'
;MYHVPLERLPVSNIKVLFSALILGVIFLGCAAMGVPATSDPDKKIGYAYMLFDRQQRPLPAERLIREAIEIYQEKNNDLGLAEAYRAYGFFFRSGALEKWHKHYESDGFMEEGATYANRHEKSIEYFEKSAAIFEKHHKNDALTNVHLNMGFTYEFANQPEKACDEYKKSLVSNQLHIKENPGVTFTLPEGFSSYEAYVTPMMDRLKCVK
;
A
#
# COMPACT_ATOMS: atom_id res chain seq x y z
N MET A 1 17.57 20.39 91.17
CA MET A 1 18.25 21.63 90.77
C MET A 1 17.91 21.89 89.29
N TYR A 2 17.06 22.89 89.08
CA TYR A 2 16.70 23.64 87.87
C TYR A 2 15.83 23.06 86.72
N HIS A 3 14.86 23.91 86.40
CA HIS A 3 13.87 23.96 85.32
C HIS A 3 14.42 24.65 84.05
N VAL A 4 13.95 24.22 82.86
CA VAL A 4 13.42 25.00 81.69
C VAL A 4 14.42 25.95 80.96
N PRO A 5 14.47 26.07 79.60
CA PRO A 5 13.31 26.23 78.71
C PRO A 5 13.29 25.55 77.31
N LEU A 6 12.08 25.62 76.75
CA LEU A 6 11.69 25.40 75.36
C LEU A 6 12.31 26.45 74.41
N GLU A 7 12.81 25.99 73.26
CA GLU A 7 12.85 26.80 72.04
C GLU A 7 12.05 26.09 70.94
N ARG A 8 10.94 26.73 70.52
CA ARG A 8 10.27 26.45 69.25
C ARG A 8 10.99 27.24 68.16
N LEU A 9 11.00 26.70 66.94
CA LEU A 9 10.73 27.34 65.62
C LEU A 9 11.53 26.58 64.52
N PRO A 10 11.13 26.58 63.23
CA PRO A 10 9.85 26.95 62.62
C PRO A 10 9.24 25.83 61.74
N VAL A 11 7.94 25.95 61.50
CA VAL A 11 7.22 25.22 60.44
C VAL A 11 7.67 25.78 59.08
N SER A 12 8.24 24.95 58.21
CA SER A 12 8.35 25.28 56.79
C SER A 12 8.45 24.02 55.93
N ASN A 13 7.29 23.71 55.34
CA ASN A 13 7.10 23.38 53.94
C ASN A 13 7.76 22.14 53.30
N ILE A 14 6.83 21.23 52.94
CA ILE A 14 6.74 20.56 51.65
C ILE A 14 7.74 19.43 51.44
N LYS A 15 7.22 18.19 51.46
CA LYS A 15 7.43 17.15 50.43
C LYS A 15 6.69 15.88 50.85
N VAL A 16 5.43 15.73 50.43
CA VAL A 16 4.75 14.43 50.49
C VAL A 16 3.99 14.22 49.18
N LEU A 17 4.60 13.34 48.37
CA LEU A 17 4.02 12.48 47.34
C LEU A 17 3.18 13.11 46.21
N PHE A 18 3.84 13.44 45.10
CA PHE A 18 3.28 13.09 43.80
C PHE A 18 3.74 11.66 43.46
N SER A 19 2.87 10.69 43.76
CA SER A 19 2.92 9.38 43.14
C SER A 19 2.71 9.56 41.63
N ALA A 20 3.80 9.80 40.91
CA ALA A 20 3.81 9.70 39.46
C ALA A 20 3.60 8.23 39.11
N LEU A 21 2.33 7.86 38.90
CA LEU A 21 1.97 6.67 38.14
C LEU A 21 2.46 6.91 36.71
N ILE A 22 3.75 6.67 36.49
CA ILE A 22 4.33 6.57 35.16
C ILE A 22 3.72 5.30 34.59
N LEU A 23 2.53 5.45 34.00
CA LEU A 23 1.96 4.46 33.11
C LEU A 23 3.01 4.29 32.02
N GLY A 24 3.80 3.21 32.13
CA GLY A 24 4.86 2.90 31.20
C GLY A 24 4.25 2.82 29.81
N VAL A 25 4.40 3.89 29.03
CA VAL A 25 4.24 3.84 27.60
C VAL A 25 5.38 2.95 27.14
N ILE A 26 5.07 1.67 27.00
CA ILE A 26 5.97 0.70 26.40
C ILE A 26 6.27 1.24 25.01
N PHE A 27 7.48 1.76 24.82
CA PHE A 27 8.06 2.01 23.50
C PHE A 27 8.29 0.65 22.83
N LEU A 28 7.20 0.00 22.42
CA LEU A 28 7.25 -0.95 21.31
C LEU A 28 7.64 -0.09 20.12
N GLY A 29 8.81 -0.33 19.54
CA GLY A 29 9.34 0.40 18.40
C GLY A 29 8.29 0.47 17.28
N CYS A 30 7.56 1.59 17.23
CA CYS A 30 6.35 1.64 16.43
C CYS A 30 6.72 2.04 15.01
N ALA A 31 6.90 1.04 14.13
CA ALA A 31 6.78 1.25 12.69
C ALA A 31 5.47 2.00 12.30
N ALA A 32 4.47 2.02 13.21
CA ALA A 32 3.21 2.74 13.11
C ALA A 32 3.24 4.22 13.58
N MET A 33 4.39 4.78 13.97
CA MET A 33 4.47 6.17 14.45
C MET A 33 3.96 7.14 13.37
N GLY A 34 2.99 7.98 13.71
CA GLY A 34 2.41 8.98 12.79
C GLY A 34 1.40 8.43 11.76
N VAL A 35 0.99 7.16 11.87
CA VAL A 35 -0.14 6.64 11.08
C VAL A 35 -1.42 6.76 11.92
N PRO A 36 -2.45 7.51 11.47
CA PRO A 36 -3.70 7.60 12.21
C PRO A 36 -4.37 6.22 12.40
N ALA A 37 -4.80 5.93 13.62
CA ALA A 37 -5.54 4.70 13.90
C ALA A 37 -6.91 4.74 13.21
N THR A 38 -7.28 3.66 12.54
CA THR A 38 -8.57 3.54 11.86
C THR A 38 -8.97 2.08 11.68
N SER A 39 -10.27 1.78 11.75
CA SER A 39 -10.87 0.50 11.38
C SER A 39 -11.44 0.49 9.96
N ASP A 40 -11.37 1.62 9.27
CA ASP A 40 -11.88 1.81 7.91
C ASP A 40 -10.83 1.28 6.90
N PRO A 41 -11.12 0.18 6.19
CA PRO A 41 -10.14 -0.43 5.28
C PRO A 41 -9.79 0.46 4.08
N ASP A 42 -10.71 1.34 3.63
CA ASP A 42 -10.43 2.27 2.54
C ASP A 42 -9.33 3.27 2.95
N LYS A 43 -9.43 3.79 4.19
CA LYS A 43 -8.40 4.68 4.75
C LYS A 43 -7.07 3.96 4.96
N LYS A 44 -7.08 2.69 5.36
CA LYS A 44 -5.85 1.89 5.48
C LYS A 44 -5.13 1.79 4.15
N ILE A 45 -5.84 1.48 3.07
CA ILE A 45 -5.28 1.44 1.71
C ILE A 45 -4.72 2.82 1.32
N GLY A 46 -5.48 3.89 1.54
CA GLY A 46 -5.03 5.25 1.25
C GLY A 46 -3.74 5.63 1.99
N TYR A 47 -3.64 5.28 3.27
CA TYR A 47 -2.42 5.47 4.05
C TYR A 47 -1.27 4.58 3.56
N ALA A 48 -1.53 3.35 3.16
CA ALA A 48 -0.51 2.47 2.61
C ALA A 48 0.16 3.08 1.37
N TYR A 49 -0.62 3.56 0.40
CA TYR A 49 -0.08 4.27 -0.77
C TYR A 49 0.79 5.47 -0.37
N MET A 50 0.31 6.32 0.55
CA MET A 50 1.10 7.45 1.05
C MET A 50 2.44 6.99 1.66
N LEU A 51 2.41 5.91 2.43
CA LEU A 51 3.56 5.38 3.14
C LEU A 51 4.61 4.80 2.19
N PHE A 52 4.24 3.92 1.26
CA PHE A 52 5.23 3.30 0.37
C PHE A 52 5.61 4.21 -0.83
N ASP A 53 4.68 4.95 -1.43
CA ASP A 53 5.02 5.78 -2.59
C ASP A 53 5.71 7.09 -2.22
N ARG A 54 5.26 7.75 -1.14
CA ARG A 54 5.75 9.10 -0.80
C ARG A 54 6.74 9.11 0.35
N GLN A 55 6.50 8.32 1.39
CA GLN A 55 7.31 8.37 2.62
C GLN A 55 8.41 7.32 2.69
N GLN A 56 8.43 6.35 1.76
CA GLN A 56 9.42 5.26 1.76
C GLN A 56 9.38 4.42 3.04
N ARG A 57 8.16 4.19 3.56
CA ARG A 57 7.87 3.44 4.78
C ARG A 57 7.07 2.18 4.46
N PRO A 58 7.70 1.13 3.89
CA PRO A 58 6.98 -0.02 3.39
C PRO A 58 6.45 -0.93 4.51
N LEU A 59 7.12 -1.03 5.67
CA LEU A 59 6.67 -1.89 6.77
C LEU A 59 5.28 -1.57 7.34
N PRO A 60 4.96 -0.31 7.70
CA PRO A 60 3.59 0.02 8.11
C PRO A 60 2.62 -0.06 6.94
N ALA A 61 3.07 0.15 5.70
CA ALA A 61 2.19 0.05 4.53
C ALA A 61 1.71 -1.38 4.29
N GLU A 62 2.63 -2.36 4.30
CA GLU A 62 2.30 -3.77 4.10
C GLU A 62 1.27 -4.26 5.11
N ARG A 63 1.49 -3.92 6.39
CA ARG A 63 0.56 -4.24 7.46
C ARG A 63 -0.84 -3.70 7.20
N LEU A 64 -0.95 -2.42 6.83
CA LEU A 64 -2.26 -1.78 6.57
C LEU A 64 -2.98 -2.43 5.39
N ILE A 65 -2.24 -2.85 4.35
CA ILE A 65 -2.81 -3.56 3.20
C ILE A 65 -3.35 -4.92 3.65
N ARG A 66 -2.57 -5.69 4.43
CA ARG A 66 -3.02 -7.00 4.95
C ARG A 66 -4.24 -6.87 5.86
N GLU A 67 -4.24 -5.91 6.78
CA GLU A 67 -5.40 -5.61 7.63
C GLU A 67 -6.64 -5.24 6.78
N ALA A 68 -6.47 -4.47 5.70
CA ALA A 68 -7.58 -4.12 4.80
C ALA A 68 -8.11 -5.36 4.07
N ILE A 69 -7.23 -6.24 3.57
CA ILE A 69 -7.60 -7.53 2.94
C ILE A 69 -8.46 -8.36 3.90
N GLU A 70 -7.99 -8.56 5.14
CA GLU A 70 -8.71 -9.31 6.18
C GLU A 70 -10.10 -8.73 6.44
N ILE A 71 -10.20 -7.41 6.60
CA ILE A 71 -11.49 -6.73 6.84
C ILE A 71 -12.46 -6.91 5.65
N TYR A 72 -12.00 -6.79 4.40
CA TYR A 72 -12.90 -6.99 3.25
C TYR A 72 -13.32 -8.45 3.07
N GLN A 73 -12.44 -9.40 3.38
CA GLN A 73 -12.78 -10.82 3.40
C GLN A 73 -13.88 -11.11 4.44
N GLU A 74 -13.70 -10.66 5.68
CA GLU A 74 -14.70 -10.81 6.74
C GLU A 74 -16.06 -10.19 6.37
N LYS A 75 -16.03 -9.04 5.69
CA LYS A 75 -17.23 -8.34 5.24
C LYS A 75 -17.85 -8.91 3.96
N ASN A 76 -17.21 -9.88 3.31
CA ASN A 76 -17.59 -10.37 1.98
C ASN A 76 -17.75 -9.24 0.96
N ASN A 77 -16.86 -8.24 1.00
CA ASN A 77 -16.85 -7.12 0.08
C ASN A 77 -15.84 -7.37 -1.05
N ASP A 78 -16.30 -8.02 -2.11
CA ASP A 78 -15.48 -8.38 -3.28
C ASP A 78 -14.75 -7.16 -3.88
N LEU A 79 -15.46 -6.05 -4.13
CA LEU A 79 -14.85 -4.87 -4.76
C LEU A 79 -13.78 -4.22 -3.88
N GLY A 80 -14.03 -4.11 -2.57
CA GLY A 80 -13.02 -3.62 -1.63
C GLY A 80 -11.81 -4.55 -1.54
N LEU A 81 -12.05 -5.86 -1.56
CA LEU A 81 -10.98 -6.86 -1.60
C LEU A 81 -10.14 -6.74 -2.87
N ALA A 82 -10.77 -6.51 -4.02
CA ALA A 82 -10.08 -6.27 -5.29
C ALA A 82 -9.17 -5.05 -5.23
N GLU A 83 -9.63 -3.96 -4.59
CA GLU A 83 -8.81 -2.76 -4.37
C GLU A 83 -7.63 -3.03 -3.42
N ALA A 84 -7.84 -3.81 -2.36
CA ALA A 84 -6.79 -4.19 -1.44
C ALA A 84 -5.72 -5.08 -2.12
N TYR A 85 -6.14 -6.04 -2.94
CA TYR A 85 -5.24 -6.85 -3.76
C TYR A 85 -4.47 -5.99 -4.77
N ARG A 86 -5.14 -5.05 -5.44
CA ARG A 86 -4.49 -4.10 -6.34
C ARG A 86 -3.40 -3.32 -5.60
N ALA A 87 -3.70 -2.81 -4.42
CA ALA A 87 -2.73 -2.08 -3.59
C ALA A 87 -1.53 -2.95 -3.19
N TYR A 88 -1.73 -4.24 -2.89
CA TYR A 88 -0.62 -5.14 -2.60
C TYR A 88 0.24 -5.38 -3.84
N GLY A 89 -0.40 -5.53 -5.01
CA GLY A 89 0.28 -5.61 -6.30
C GLY A 89 1.22 -4.41 -6.55
N PHE A 90 0.74 -3.20 -6.28
CA PHE A 90 1.57 -2.00 -6.32
C PHE A 90 2.70 -2.00 -5.29
N PHE A 91 2.40 -2.36 -4.05
CA PHE A 91 3.39 -2.41 -2.97
C PHE A 91 4.59 -3.31 -3.34
N PHE A 92 4.34 -4.51 -3.85
CA PHE A 92 5.40 -5.46 -4.23
C PHE A 92 6.29 -4.98 -5.38
N ARG A 93 5.77 -4.12 -6.27
CA ARG A 93 6.57 -3.46 -7.32
C ARG A 93 7.20 -2.14 -6.85
N SER A 94 6.78 -1.59 -5.72
CA SER A 94 7.15 -0.23 -5.32
C SER A 94 8.67 -0.05 -5.15
N GLY A 95 9.16 1.12 -5.54
CA GLY A 95 10.56 1.49 -5.36
C GLY A 95 10.98 1.65 -3.89
N ALA A 96 10.03 1.71 -2.95
CA ALA A 96 10.36 1.71 -1.53
C ALA A 96 11.08 0.42 -1.10
N LEU A 97 10.76 -0.71 -1.74
CA LEU A 97 11.39 -1.99 -1.42
C LEU A 97 12.87 -2.02 -1.83
N GLU A 98 13.28 -1.28 -2.86
CA GLU A 98 14.69 -1.12 -3.23
C GLU A 98 15.52 -0.51 -2.09
N LYS A 99 15.00 0.54 -1.44
CA LYS A 99 15.70 1.17 -0.31
C LYS A 99 15.73 0.30 0.93
N TRP A 100 14.76 -0.61 1.05
CA TRP A 100 14.62 -1.55 2.14
C TRP A 100 15.09 -2.97 1.77
N HIS A 101 15.88 -3.11 0.71
CA HIS A 101 16.31 -4.40 0.17
C HIS A 101 16.86 -5.34 1.25
N LYS A 102 17.85 -4.87 2.03
CA LYS A 102 18.47 -5.67 3.10
C LYS A 102 17.47 -6.23 4.11
N HIS A 103 16.44 -5.45 4.44
CA HIS A 103 15.40 -5.89 5.35
C HIS A 103 14.55 -6.99 4.72
N TYR A 104 14.04 -6.78 3.51
CA TYR A 104 13.19 -7.79 2.85
C TYR A 104 13.95 -9.02 2.36
N GLU A 105 15.27 -8.94 2.19
CA GLU A 105 16.12 -10.09 1.91
C GLU A 105 16.37 -10.94 3.17
N SER A 106 16.59 -10.30 4.33
CA SER A 106 16.86 -10.98 5.61
C SER A 106 15.59 -11.44 6.32
N ASP A 107 14.62 -10.54 6.45
CA ASP A 107 13.47 -10.68 7.35
C ASP A 107 12.21 -11.10 6.58
N GLY A 108 12.22 -10.97 5.26
CA GLY A 108 11.11 -11.33 4.38
C GLY A 108 9.95 -10.33 4.42
N PHE A 109 8.82 -10.78 3.85
CA PHE A 109 7.56 -10.03 3.79
C PHE A 109 6.58 -10.58 4.84
N MET A 110 5.53 -9.81 5.14
CA MET A 110 4.41 -10.34 5.95
C MET A 110 3.58 -11.37 5.17
N GLU A 111 3.60 -11.30 3.84
CA GLU A 111 3.00 -12.31 2.97
C GLU A 111 3.83 -13.60 2.95
N GLU A 112 3.15 -14.73 3.16
CA GLU A 112 3.80 -16.02 3.18
C GLU A 112 4.38 -16.39 1.80
N GLY A 113 5.62 -16.90 1.79
CA GLY A 113 6.32 -17.29 0.58
C GLY A 113 6.74 -16.11 -0.32
N ALA A 114 6.48 -14.87 0.08
CA ALA A 114 7.04 -13.70 -0.58
C ALA A 114 8.48 -13.46 -0.11
N THR A 115 9.35 -13.22 -1.09
CA THR A 115 10.78 -12.91 -0.91
C THR A 115 11.12 -11.72 -1.78
N TYR A 116 12.26 -11.10 -1.52
CA TYR A 116 12.68 -9.98 -2.37
C TYR A 116 12.90 -10.41 -3.83
N ALA A 117 13.37 -11.64 -4.05
CA ALA A 117 13.64 -12.19 -5.37
C ALA A 117 12.36 -12.42 -6.20
N ASN A 118 11.29 -12.92 -5.59
CA ASN A 118 10.02 -13.20 -6.29
C ASN A 118 8.99 -12.07 -6.19
N ARG A 119 9.36 -10.89 -5.67
CA ARG A 119 8.40 -9.81 -5.41
C ARG A 119 7.63 -9.36 -6.67
N HIS A 120 8.23 -9.41 -7.85
CA HIS A 120 7.53 -9.08 -9.09
C HIS A 120 6.49 -10.16 -9.46
N GLU A 121 6.78 -11.43 -9.19
CA GLU A 121 5.81 -12.53 -9.36
C GLU A 121 4.65 -12.36 -8.39
N LYS A 122 4.92 -11.98 -7.13
CA LYS A 122 3.89 -11.63 -6.15
C LYS A 122 3.06 -10.41 -6.56
N SER A 123 3.70 -9.39 -7.14
CA SER A 123 2.98 -8.25 -7.69
C SER A 123 1.98 -8.67 -8.77
N ILE A 124 2.39 -9.53 -9.70
CA ILE A 124 1.51 -10.13 -10.71
C ILE A 124 0.39 -10.95 -10.07
N GLU A 125 0.70 -11.85 -9.13
CA GLU A 125 -0.28 -12.70 -8.45
C GLU A 125 -1.42 -11.88 -7.83
N TYR A 126 -1.09 -10.78 -7.14
CA TYR A 126 -2.08 -9.92 -6.53
C TYR A 126 -2.85 -9.05 -7.53
N PHE A 127 -2.21 -8.63 -8.62
CA PHE A 127 -2.93 -8.00 -9.71
C PHE A 127 -3.90 -8.97 -10.40
N GLU A 128 -3.55 -10.24 -10.58
CA GLU A 128 -4.45 -11.26 -11.13
C GLU A 128 -5.64 -11.53 -10.21
N LYS A 129 -5.41 -11.64 -8.89
CA LYS A 129 -6.51 -11.74 -7.90
C LYS A 129 -7.46 -10.55 -7.98
N SER A 130 -6.91 -9.34 -8.14
CA SER A 130 -7.68 -8.11 -8.30
C SER A 130 -8.48 -8.10 -9.61
N ALA A 131 -7.83 -8.43 -10.73
CA ALA A 131 -8.43 -8.48 -12.05
C ALA A 131 -9.60 -9.47 -12.12
N ALA A 132 -9.46 -10.67 -11.55
CA ALA A 132 -10.51 -11.68 -11.54
C ALA A 132 -11.81 -11.17 -10.88
N ILE A 133 -11.69 -10.40 -9.80
CA ILE A 133 -12.86 -9.78 -9.15
C ILE A 133 -13.40 -8.63 -10.00
N PHE A 134 -12.55 -7.75 -10.51
CA PHE A 134 -13.01 -6.64 -11.35
C PHE A 134 -13.70 -7.11 -12.63
N GLU A 135 -13.24 -8.21 -13.23
CA GLU A 135 -13.88 -8.85 -14.38
C GLU A 135 -15.28 -9.37 -14.02
N LYS A 136 -15.42 -10.11 -12.91
CA LYS A 136 -16.72 -10.58 -12.40
C LYS A 136 -17.72 -9.44 -12.17
N HIS A 137 -17.23 -8.25 -11.83
CA HIS A 137 -18.05 -7.06 -11.56
C HIS A 137 -18.09 -6.03 -12.69
N HIS A 138 -17.57 -6.37 -13.88
CA HIS A 138 -17.52 -5.51 -15.06
C HIS A 138 -16.90 -4.12 -14.79
N LYS A 139 -15.83 -4.07 -13.99
CA LYS A 139 -15.07 -2.85 -13.68
C LYS A 139 -13.96 -2.59 -14.70
N ASN A 140 -14.36 -2.24 -15.92
CA ASN A 140 -13.44 -2.04 -17.04
C ASN A 140 -12.45 -0.87 -16.84
N ASP A 141 -12.82 0.14 -16.06
CA ASP A 141 -11.93 1.22 -15.62
C ASP A 141 -10.79 0.69 -14.75
N ALA A 142 -11.13 -0.14 -13.75
CA ALA A 142 -10.15 -0.75 -12.87
C ALA A 142 -9.27 -1.76 -13.61
N LEU A 143 -9.86 -2.60 -14.49
CA LEU A 143 -9.14 -3.55 -15.34
C LEU A 143 -8.12 -2.86 -16.25
N THR A 144 -8.49 -1.71 -16.83
CA THR A 144 -7.56 -0.88 -17.62
C THR A 144 -6.30 -0.58 -16.81
N ASN A 145 -6.46 -0.11 -15.56
CA ASN A 145 -5.35 0.19 -14.68
C ASN A 145 -4.56 -1.06 -14.24
N VAL A 146 -5.24 -2.15 -13.87
CA VAL A 146 -4.59 -3.37 -13.41
C VAL A 146 -3.72 -3.98 -14.50
N HIS A 147 -4.26 -4.16 -15.71
CA HIS A 147 -3.51 -4.72 -16.84
C HIS A 147 -2.32 -3.83 -17.24
N LEU A 148 -2.48 -2.50 -17.24
CA LEU A 148 -1.36 -1.59 -17.49
C LEU A 148 -0.21 -1.83 -16.49
N ASN A 149 -0.56 -2.00 -15.21
CA ASN A 149 0.44 -2.18 -14.17
C ASN A 149 1.04 -3.59 -14.14
N MET A 150 0.30 -4.62 -14.55
CA MET A 150 0.87 -5.93 -14.84
C MET A 150 1.87 -5.84 -16.00
N GLY A 151 1.57 -5.08 -17.05
CA GLY A 151 2.50 -4.78 -18.13
C GLY A 151 3.82 -4.21 -17.62
N PHE A 152 3.76 -3.15 -16.80
CA PHE A 152 4.95 -2.60 -16.15
C PHE A 152 5.68 -3.63 -15.27
N THR A 153 4.94 -4.41 -14.47
CA THR A 153 5.55 -5.42 -13.61
C THR A 153 6.28 -6.49 -14.41
N TYR A 154 5.72 -6.94 -15.54
CA TYR A 154 6.40 -7.89 -16.43
C TYR A 154 7.65 -7.29 -17.07
N GLU A 155 7.67 -5.99 -17.37
CA GLU A 155 8.91 -5.32 -17.82
C GLU A 155 9.98 -5.32 -16.73
N PHE A 156 9.64 -5.01 -15.48
CA PHE A 156 10.59 -5.11 -14.36
C PHE A 156 11.08 -6.56 -14.15
N ALA A 157 10.23 -7.54 -14.45
CA ALA A 157 10.57 -8.96 -14.40
C ALA A 157 11.27 -9.48 -15.68
N ASN A 158 11.67 -8.61 -16.61
CA ASN A 158 12.30 -8.96 -17.89
C ASN A 158 11.49 -9.96 -18.74
N GLN A 159 10.16 -9.83 -18.74
CA GLN A 159 9.21 -10.67 -19.49
C GLN A 159 8.43 -9.83 -20.52
N PRO A 160 9.10 -9.34 -21.59
CA PRO A 160 8.51 -8.37 -22.52
C PRO A 160 7.30 -8.91 -23.29
N GLU A 161 7.27 -10.20 -23.63
CA GLU A 161 6.12 -10.81 -24.33
C GLU A 161 4.84 -10.75 -23.48
N LYS A 162 4.95 -11.10 -22.19
CA LYS A 162 3.82 -10.99 -21.26
C LYS A 162 3.43 -9.54 -21.00
N ALA A 163 4.39 -8.62 -20.97
CA ALA A 163 4.09 -7.20 -20.86
C ALA A 163 3.26 -6.71 -22.06
N CYS A 164 3.58 -7.16 -23.28
CA CYS A 164 2.78 -6.87 -24.47
C CYS A 164 1.34 -7.38 -24.34
N ASP A 165 1.14 -8.61 -23.86
CA ASP A 165 -0.20 -9.18 -23.68
C ASP A 165 -1.03 -8.35 -22.70
N GLU A 166 -0.44 -7.93 -21.58
CA GLU A 166 -1.12 -7.11 -20.58
C GLU A 166 -1.41 -5.69 -21.10
N TYR A 167 -0.52 -5.07 -21.87
CA TYR A 167 -0.83 -3.79 -22.51
C TYR A 167 -1.99 -3.90 -23.51
N LYS A 168 -2.08 -5.00 -24.27
CA LYS A 168 -3.23 -5.26 -25.14
C LYS A 168 -4.53 -5.42 -24.34
N LYS A 169 -4.53 -6.22 -23.27
CA LYS A 169 -5.71 -6.38 -22.39
C LYS A 169 -6.15 -5.06 -21.77
N SER A 170 -5.18 -4.21 -21.41
CA SER A 170 -5.44 -2.87 -20.90
C SER A 170 -6.14 -1.98 -21.93
N LEU A 171 -5.68 -1.97 -23.18
CA LEU A 171 -6.33 -1.26 -24.29
C LEU A 171 -7.76 -1.75 -24.54
N VAL A 172 -7.98 -3.07 -24.52
CA VAL A 172 -9.31 -3.68 -24.68
C VAL A 172 -10.25 -3.23 -23.55
N SER A 173 -9.78 -3.29 -22.30
CA SER A 173 -10.56 -2.86 -21.13
C SER A 173 -10.93 -1.37 -21.23
N ASN A 174 -9.99 -0.54 -21.68
CA ASN A 174 -10.22 0.90 -21.86
C ASN A 174 -11.29 1.16 -22.94
N GLN A 175 -11.24 0.44 -24.06
CA GLN A 175 -12.24 0.55 -25.12
C GLN A 175 -13.64 0.13 -24.63
N LEU A 176 -13.73 -0.93 -23.84
CA LEU A 176 -14.98 -1.36 -23.22
C LEU A 176 -15.51 -0.29 -22.24
N HIS A 177 -14.65 0.26 -21.39
CA HIS A 177 -15.04 1.30 -20.44
C HIS A 177 -15.60 2.55 -21.14
N ILE A 178 -14.97 3.01 -22.22
CA ILE A 178 -15.46 4.14 -23.03
C ILE A 178 -16.80 3.82 -23.69
N LYS A 179 -16.98 2.60 -24.19
CA LYS A 179 -18.23 2.16 -24.80
C LYS A 179 -19.39 2.15 -23.79
N GLU A 180 -19.12 1.72 -22.56
CA GLU A 180 -20.09 1.71 -21.47
C GLU A 180 -20.37 3.10 -20.90
N ASN A 181 -19.41 4.02 -21.02
CA ASN A 181 -19.47 5.37 -20.46
C ASN A 181 -19.11 6.42 -21.53
N PRO A 182 -20.00 6.68 -22.51
CA PRO A 182 -19.72 7.66 -23.56
C PRO A 182 -19.41 9.05 -22.98
N GLY A 183 -18.28 9.63 -23.37
CA GLY A 183 -17.84 10.94 -22.89
C GLY A 183 -17.02 10.93 -21.59
N VAL A 184 -16.65 9.76 -21.06
CA VAL A 184 -15.71 9.67 -19.95
C VAL A 184 -14.36 10.33 -20.31
N THR A 185 -13.80 11.07 -19.37
CA THR A 185 -12.48 11.69 -19.49
C THR A 185 -11.49 10.99 -18.57
N PHE A 186 -10.24 10.87 -19.03
CA PHE A 186 -9.16 10.24 -18.27
C PHE A 186 -8.13 11.28 -17.87
N THR A 187 -7.62 11.15 -16.65
CA THR A 187 -6.42 11.87 -16.24
C THR A 187 -5.21 11.14 -16.80
N LEU A 188 -4.61 11.68 -17.87
CA LEU A 188 -3.41 11.15 -18.49
C LEU A 188 -2.20 12.01 -18.13
N PRO A 189 -0.98 11.46 -18.20
CA PRO A 189 0.21 12.29 -18.13
C PRO A 189 0.20 13.37 -19.22
N GLU A 190 0.86 14.49 -18.93
CA GLU A 190 0.95 15.62 -19.86
C GLU A 190 1.52 15.16 -21.21
N GLY A 191 0.94 15.66 -22.31
CA GLY A 191 1.37 15.35 -23.67
C GLY A 191 0.64 14.19 -24.35
N PHE A 192 -0.23 13.46 -23.65
CA PHE A 192 -1.03 12.38 -24.25
C PHE A 192 -2.47 12.81 -24.53
N SER A 193 -2.91 12.65 -25.78
CA SER A 193 -4.26 13.00 -26.23
C SER A 193 -5.31 11.91 -25.98
N SER A 194 -4.86 10.66 -25.79
CA SER A 194 -5.72 9.51 -25.51
C SER A 194 -4.97 8.45 -24.71
N TYR A 195 -5.72 7.54 -24.08
CA TYR A 195 -5.14 6.40 -23.39
C TYR A 195 -4.32 5.50 -24.33
N GLU A 196 -4.79 5.31 -25.56
CA GLU A 196 -4.04 4.58 -26.59
C GLU A 196 -2.71 5.26 -26.91
N ALA A 197 -2.70 6.59 -27.06
CA ALA A 197 -1.46 7.35 -27.28
C ALA A 197 -0.49 7.22 -26.10
N TYR A 198 -0.99 7.02 -24.88
CA TYR A 198 -0.18 6.79 -23.69
C TYR A 198 0.47 5.40 -23.67
N VAL A 199 -0.25 4.34 -24.06
CA VAL A 199 0.26 2.96 -24.01
C VAL A 199 1.12 2.60 -25.23
N THR A 200 0.85 3.20 -26.40
CA THR A 200 1.54 2.88 -27.68
C THR A 200 3.07 2.93 -27.58
N PRO A 201 3.71 3.97 -27.00
CA PRO A 201 5.18 4.00 -26.91
C PRO A 201 5.78 2.85 -26.09
N MET A 202 5.05 2.34 -25.09
CA MET A 202 5.49 1.20 -24.28
C MET A 202 5.48 -0.06 -25.13
N MET A 203 4.41 -0.26 -25.91
CA MET A 203 4.28 -1.40 -26.82
C MET A 203 5.30 -1.35 -27.97
N ASP A 204 5.53 -0.17 -28.56
CA ASP A 204 6.49 0.02 -29.64
C ASP A 204 7.92 -0.27 -29.18
N ARG A 205 8.30 0.21 -27.98
CA ARG A 205 9.61 -0.09 -27.38
C ARG A 205 9.84 -1.60 -27.24
N LEU A 206 8.79 -2.33 -26.85
CA LEU A 206 8.82 -3.78 -26.69
C LEU A 206 8.65 -4.55 -27.99
N LYS A 207 8.39 -3.86 -29.12
CA LYS A 207 8.09 -4.47 -30.42
C LYS A 207 6.93 -5.45 -30.35
N CYS A 208 5.87 -5.09 -29.60
CA CYS A 208 4.69 -5.92 -29.49
C CYS A 208 4.10 -6.17 -30.88
N VAL A 209 3.96 -7.44 -31.26
CA VAL A 209 3.25 -7.81 -32.49
C VAL A 209 1.79 -7.41 -32.32
N LYS A 210 1.15 -6.88 -33.36
CA LYS A 210 -0.29 -6.55 -33.33
C LYS A 210 -1.12 -7.82 -33.15
#